data_AF-A0AAN9L4U3-F1
#
_entry.id   AF-A0AAN9L4U3-F1
#
_cell.length_a   1.000
_cell.length_b   1.000
_cell.length_c   1.000
_cell.angle_alpha   90.00
_cell.angle_beta   90.00
_cell.angle_gamma   90.00
#
_symmetry.space_group_name_H-M   'P 1'
#
loop_
_entity.id
_entity.type
_entity.pdbx_description
1 polymer ?
#
loop_
_entity_poly.entity_id
_entity_poly.type
_entity_poly.pdbx_seq_one_letter_code
_entity_poly.pdbx_strand_id
1 'polypeptide(L)'
;MPASSFWAKSKNDTNAETKHRLANKPRTLIATAKPRVSTRSLYDWVWRKENSKMVVRIRLSRFGCKNKPFYRVMAADSRSPRDGKHLEVLGYYNPLPGQDGGKRMGLNFERVKYWLSVGAQPSEPVERLLFRSGLLPPPPMVAMGRKGGPRDTRPVNALTGRVLNQEKPANSNSDDHEHDSPENS
;
A
#
# COMPACT_ATOMS: atom_id res chain seq x y z
N MET A 1 50.77 -32.56 43.79
CA MET A 1 49.78 -33.65 43.58
C MET A 1 49.48 -33.77 42.09
N PRO A 2 49.27 -35.00 41.58
CA PRO A 2 49.72 -35.42 40.25
C PRO A 2 48.59 -35.73 39.24
N ALA A 3 48.92 -35.74 37.95
CA ALA A 3 48.48 -36.71 36.93
C ALA A 3 49.21 -36.36 35.61
N SER A 4 50.22 -37.11 35.14
CA SER A 4 50.10 -38.30 34.26
C SER A 4 49.13 -38.06 33.09
N SER A 5 49.49 -38.07 31.81
CA SER A 5 50.20 -39.11 31.03
C SER A 5 50.60 -38.51 29.66
N PHE A 6 51.85 -38.65 29.19
CA PHE A 6 52.28 -39.67 28.22
C PHE A 6 51.26 -40.04 27.12
N TRP A 7 51.51 -39.63 25.87
CA TRP A 7 52.01 -40.53 24.80
C TRP A 7 52.38 -39.74 23.53
N ALA A 8 53.27 -40.33 22.75
CA ALA A 8 54.15 -39.70 21.78
C ALA A 8 53.89 -40.19 20.35
N LYS A 9 54.60 -39.55 19.40
CA LYS A 9 55.04 -40.09 18.09
C LYS A 9 53.91 -40.14 17.02
N SER A 10 54.13 -39.91 15.73
CA SER A 10 55.36 -39.95 14.93
C SER A 10 54.99 -39.51 13.49
N LYS A 11 55.88 -38.75 12.82
CA LYS A 11 56.37 -38.95 11.43
C LYS A 11 55.32 -38.99 10.27
N ASN A 12 55.52 -38.35 9.12
CA ASN A 12 56.75 -38.17 8.36
C ASN A 12 56.60 -37.02 7.35
N ASP A 13 57.75 -36.42 7.07
CA ASP A 13 58.07 -35.53 5.96
C ASP A 13 57.82 -36.16 4.59
N THR A 14 57.56 -35.32 3.58
CA THR A 14 58.11 -35.35 2.20
C THR A 14 57.35 -34.30 1.38
N ASN A 15 57.91 -33.11 1.14
CA ASN A 15 58.91 -32.73 0.13
C ASN A 15 58.35 -32.65 -1.31
N ALA A 16 58.88 -31.65 -2.03
CA ALA A 16 58.97 -31.48 -3.48
C ALA A 16 57.79 -30.79 -4.19
N GLU A 17 57.82 -29.45 -4.14
CA GLU A 17 58.22 -28.62 -5.27
C GLU A 17 58.07 -29.22 -6.68
N THR A 18 57.19 -28.67 -7.53
CA THR A 18 57.51 -28.54 -8.97
C THR A 18 56.76 -27.38 -9.61
N LYS A 19 57.54 -26.47 -10.17
CA LYS A 19 57.13 -25.35 -11.01
C LYS A 19 56.46 -25.88 -12.28
N HIS A 20 55.34 -25.28 -12.69
CA HIS A 20 55.08 -25.07 -14.11
C HIS A 20 54.30 -23.76 -14.33
N ARG A 21 55.00 -22.82 -14.95
CA ARG A 21 54.51 -21.61 -15.59
C ARG A 21 53.96 -22.01 -16.95
N LEU A 22 52.70 -21.68 -17.28
CA LEU A 22 52.16 -21.53 -18.64
C LEU A 22 50.65 -21.19 -18.48
N ALA A 23 50.31 -19.90 -18.53
CA ALA A 23 49.80 -19.22 -19.72
C ALA A 23 48.32 -19.51 -20.03
N ASN A 24 47.54 -18.42 -20.08
CA ASN A 24 46.28 -18.26 -20.81
C ASN A 24 45.04 -19.01 -20.27
N LYS A 25 44.37 -18.42 -19.27
CA LYS A 25 42.91 -18.55 -19.17
C LYS A 25 42.25 -17.41 -19.97
N PRO A 26 41.37 -17.69 -20.95
CA PRO A 26 40.67 -16.64 -21.66
C PRO A 26 39.77 -15.87 -20.69
N ARG A 27 39.89 -14.53 -20.74
CA ARG A 27 38.90 -13.59 -20.24
C ARG A 27 37.57 -13.84 -20.98
N THR A 28 36.77 -14.79 -20.50
CA THR A 28 35.37 -14.88 -20.91
C THR A 28 34.57 -13.89 -20.05
N LEU A 29 34.56 -12.63 -20.50
CA LEU A 29 33.53 -11.68 -20.11
C LEU A 29 32.22 -12.15 -20.75
N ILE A 30 31.52 -13.05 -20.08
CA ILE A 30 30.07 -13.19 -20.29
C ILE A 30 29.44 -12.61 -19.04
N ALA A 31 29.34 -11.28 -19.04
CA ALA A 31 28.38 -10.58 -18.21
C ALA A 31 26.99 -11.05 -18.66
N THR A 32 26.52 -12.16 -18.09
CA THR A 32 25.12 -12.51 -18.16
C THR A 32 24.40 -11.49 -17.28
N ALA A 33 24.01 -10.38 -17.88
CA ALA A 33 23.01 -9.50 -17.32
C ALA A 33 21.78 -10.38 -17.06
N LYS A 34 21.60 -10.79 -15.79
CA LYS A 34 20.34 -11.38 -15.35
C LYS A 34 19.25 -10.40 -15.79
N PRO A 35 18.26 -10.82 -16.58
CA PRO A 35 17.16 -9.94 -16.91
C PRO A 35 16.50 -9.52 -15.60
N ARG A 36 16.58 -8.22 -15.28
CA ARG A 36 15.81 -7.56 -14.22
C ARG A 36 14.38 -7.38 -14.73
N VAL A 37 13.72 -8.48 -15.06
CA VAL A 37 12.30 -8.46 -15.42
C VAL A 37 11.66 -9.70 -14.82
N SER A 38 10.80 -9.44 -13.84
CA SER A 38 9.96 -10.41 -13.16
C SER A 38 9.22 -11.27 -14.18
N THR A 39 9.62 -12.52 -14.35
CA THR A 39 8.91 -13.52 -15.18
C THR A 39 7.59 -13.98 -14.56
N ARG A 40 7.05 -13.25 -13.58
CA ARG A 40 5.76 -13.52 -12.93
C ARG A 40 4.58 -12.73 -13.51
N SER A 41 4.69 -12.20 -14.73
CA SER A 41 3.62 -11.37 -15.30
C SER A 41 2.74 -12.07 -16.33
N LEU A 42 3.18 -13.17 -16.94
CA LEU A 42 2.42 -13.85 -17.99
C LEU A 42 1.54 -14.99 -17.46
N TYR A 43 2.01 -15.78 -16.50
CA TYR A 43 1.17 -16.82 -15.88
C TYR A 43 0.07 -16.25 -14.97
N ASP A 44 0.26 -15.05 -14.40
CA ASP A 44 -0.74 -14.37 -13.56
C ASP A 44 -1.86 -13.72 -14.41
N TRP A 45 -1.53 -13.26 -15.62
CA TRP A 45 -2.49 -12.71 -16.59
C TRP A 45 -3.37 -13.79 -17.23
N VAL A 46 -2.79 -14.96 -17.51
CA VAL A 46 -3.50 -16.13 -18.06
C VAL A 46 -4.42 -16.77 -17.01
N TRP A 47 -4.03 -16.80 -15.72
CA TRP A 47 -4.88 -17.35 -14.65
C TRP A 47 -6.07 -16.47 -14.26
N ARG A 48 -6.00 -15.15 -14.46
CA ARG A 48 -7.09 -14.22 -14.08
C ARG A 48 -8.30 -14.26 -15.01
N LYS A 49 -8.21 -14.95 -16.15
CA LYS A 49 -9.25 -14.97 -17.20
C LYS A 49 -10.13 -16.23 -17.20
N GLU A 50 -9.81 -17.25 -16.40
CA GLU A 50 -10.45 -18.57 -16.49
C GLU A 50 -11.26 -18.89 -15.22
N ASN A 51 -12.35 -18.18 -14.96
CA ASN A 51 -13.34 -18.56 -13.93
C ASN A 51 -14.77 -18.15 -14.33
N SER A 52 -15.11 -18.43 -15.58
CA SER A 52 -16.46 -18.23 -16.15
C SER A 52 -17.40 -19.43 -15.95
N LYS A 53 -17.05 -20.33 -15.02
CA LYS A 53 -17.90 -21.46 -14.62
C LYS A 53 -18.83 -21.00 -13.51
N MET A 54 -20.14 -21.02 -13.76
CA MET A 54 -21.28 -21.01 -12.82
C MET A 54 -20.95 -20.76 -11.32
N VAL A 55 -20.41 -19.59 -10.97
CA VAL A 55 -20.03 -19.26 -9.60
C VAL A 55 -20.74 -17.99 -9.15
N VAL A 56 -21.33 -18.05 -7.97
CA VAL A 56 -21.88 -16.88 -7.29
C VAL A 56 -20.72 -16.00 -6.86
N ARG A 57 -20.74 -14.74 -7.29
CA ARG A 57 -19.76 -13.73 -6.90
C ARG A 57 -20.39 -12.67 -6.03
N ILE A 58 -19.72 -12.34 -4.93
CA ILE A 58 -20.04 -11.14 -4.16
C ILE A 58 -19.29 -9.99 -4.82
N ARG A 59 -20.03 -9.09 -5.47
CA ARG A 59 -19.47 -8.02 -6.31
C ARG A 59 -20.13 -6.67 -6.04
N LEU A 60 -19.46 -5.61 -6.49
CA LEU A 60 -19.99 -4.25 -6.45
C LEU A 60 -20.75 -3.95 -7.75
N SER A 61 -22.00 -3.53 -7.62
CA SER A 61 -22.73 -2.88 -8.72
C SER A 61 -22.71 -1.38 -8.54
N ARG A 62 -22.58 -0.67 -9.67
CA ARG A 62 -22.46 0.78 -9.67
C ARG A 62 -23.85 1.38 -9.82
N PHE A 63 -24.18 2.24 -8.88
CA PHE A 63 -25.36 3.09 -8.84
C PHE A 63 -24.93 4.57 -8.74
N GLY A 64 -25.91 5.47 -8.87
CA GLY A 64 -25.70 6.90 -8.75
C GLY A 64 -25.35 7.61 -10.07
N CYS A 65 -25.17 8.92 -9.96
CA CYS A 65 -24.99 9.79 -11.10
C CYS A 65 -23.52 9.84 -11.56
N LYS A 66 -23.29 10.47 -12.73
CA LYS A 66 -21.93 10.85 -13.16
C LYS A 66 -21.26 11.67 -12.05
N ASN A 67 -19.98 11.39 -11.79
CA ASN A 67 -19.16 12.02 -10.74
C ASN A 67 -19.65 11.84 -9.29
N LYS A 68 -20.73 11.09 -9.05
CA LYS A 68 -21.22 10.74 -7.71
C LYS A 68 -21.49 9.23 -7.62
N PRO A 69 -20.43 8.40 -7.57
CA PRO A 69 -20.57 6.95 -7.55
C PRO A 69 -21.12 6.47 -6.21
N PHE A 70 -22.10 5.57 -6.27
CA PHE A 70 -22.63 4.81 -5.14
C PHE A 70 -22.55 3.32 -5.48
N TYR A 71 -22.14 2.47 -4.55
CA TYR A 71 -22.02 1.04 -4.83
C TYR A 71 -22.94 0.23 -3.94
N ARG A 72 -23.58 -0.79 -4.53
CA ARG A 72 -24.27 -1.85 -3.77
C ARG A 72 -23.42 -3.10 -3.76
N VAL A 73 -23.35 -3.76 -2.61
CA VAL A 73 -22.71 -5.08 -2.46
C VAL A 73 -23.78 -6.11 -2.73
N MET A 74 -23.59 -6.93 -3.77
CA MET A 74 -24.62 -7.88 -4.22
C MET A 74 -24.00 -9.26 -4.45
N ALA A 75 -24.74 -10.30 -4.11
CA ALA A 75 -24.47 -11.66 -4.55
C ALA A 75 -25.17 -11.88 -5.90
N ALA A 76 -24.39 -12.20 -6.93
CA ALA A 76 -24.91 -12.43 -8.27
C ALA A 76 -24.11 -13.51 -8.99
N ASP A 77 -24.69 -14.15 -10.00
CA ASP A 77 -23.94 -15.02 -10.89
C ASP A 77 -22.83 -14.22 -11.60
N SER A 78 -21.63 -14.78 -11.65
CA SER A 78 -20.50 -14.31 -12.45
C SER A 78 -20.87 -13.84 -13.86
N ARG A 79 -21.80 -14.53 -14.53
CA ARG A 79 -22.17 -14.30 -15.93
C ARG A 79 -23.17 -13.17 -16.11
N SER A 80 -23.90 -12.79 -15.06
CA SER A 80 -24.91 -11.74 -15.18
C SER A 80 -24.25 -10.37 -15.35
N PRO A 81 -24.86 -9.42 -16.10
CA PRO A 81 -24.28 -8.10 -16.31
C PRO A 81 -24.15 -7.35 -14.97
N ARG A 82 -23.20 -6.42 -14.89
CA ARG A 82 -22.80 -5.73 -13.63
C ARG A 82 -24.01 -5.25 -12.81
N ASP A 83 -24.94 -4.57 -13.47
CA ASP A 83 -26.10 -3.92 -12.85
C ASP A 83 -27.42 -4.65 -13.18
N GLY A 84 -27.34 -5.93 -13.56
CA GLY A 84 -28.50 -6.74 -13.91
C GLY A 84 -29.06 -7.59 -12.76
N LYS A 85 -29.58 -8.77 -13.12
CA LYS A 85 -30.16 -9.73 -12.17
C LYS A 85 -29.11 -10.16 -11.13
N HIS A 86 -29.49 -10.00 -9.87
CA HIS A 86 -28.75 -10.44 -8.70
C HIS A 86 -29.63 -11.37 -7.87
N LEU A 87 -29.01 -12.14 -6.98
CA LEU A 87 -29.69 -13.04 -6.05
C LEU A 87 -30.15 -12.26 -4.81
N GLU A 88 -29.23 -11.47 -4.24
CA GLU A 88 -29.47 -10.74 -3.00
C GLU A 88 -28.60 -9.48 -2.89
N VAL A 89 -29.14 -8.43 -2.29
CA VAL A 89 -28.39 -7.23 -1.90
C VAL A 89 -27.92 -7.38 -0.47
N LEU A 90 -26.59 -7.45 -0.28
CA LEU A 90 -25.96 -7.66 1.02
C LEU A 90 -25.64 -6.35 1.75
N GLY A 91 -25.61 -5.22 1.03
CA GLY A 91 -25.31 -3.94 1.62
C GLY A 91 -24.94 -2.86 0.61
N TYR A 92 -24.27 -1.82 1.10
CA TYR A 92 -23.86 -0.67 0.31
C TYR A 92 -22.47 -0.14 0.71
N TYR A 93 -21.87 0.58 -0.21
CA TYR A 93 -20.59 1.26 -0.04
C TYR A 93 -20.62 2.62 -0.74
N ASN A 94 -20.39 3.68 0.04
CA ASN A 94 -20.19 5.03 -0.46
C ASN A 94 -18.68 5.39 -0.40
N PRO A 95 -18.02 5.55 -1.55
CA PRO A 95 -16.60 5.90 -1.61
C PRO A 95 -16.34 7.38 -1.27
N LEU A 96 -17.36 8.23 -1.38
CA LEU A 96 -17.25 9.66 -1.08
C LEU A 96 -17.23 9.85 0.44
N PRO A 97 -16.29 10.64 0.97
CA PRO A 97 -16.27 10.97 2.39
C PRO A 97 -17.51 11.78 2.74
N GLY A 98 -18.12 11.46 3.89
CA GLY A 98 -19.13 12.32 4.50
C GLY A 98 -18.51 13.58 5.13
N GLN A 99 -19.33 14.40 5.79
CA GLN A 99 -18.86 15.56 6.56
C GLN A 99 -17.85 15.15 7.66
N ASP A 100 -18.02 13.95 8.22
CA ASP A 100 -17.13 13.38 9.24
C ASP A 100 -15.79 12.85 8.66
N GLY A 101 -15.56 13.00 7.35
CA GLY A 101 -14.35 12.51 6.66
C GLY A 101 -14.30 10.99 6.43
N GLY A 102 -15.20 10.22 7.05
CA GLY A 102 -15.30 8.77 6.91
C GLY A 102 -16.01 8.31 5.63
N LYS A 103 -15.55 7.20 5.05
CA LYS A 103 -16.27 6.46 4.00
C LYS A 103 -17.35 5.60 4.64
N ARG A 104 -18.58 5.68 4.15
CA ARG A 104 -19.73 5.00 4.74
C ARG A 104 -19.99 3.67 4.05
N MET A 105 -20.10 2.59 4.82
CA MET A 105 -20.52 1.27 4.35
C MET A 105 -21.46 0.62 5.37
N GLY A 106 -22.46 -0.09 4.87
CA GLY A 106 -23.34 -0.92 5.68
C GLY A 106 -23.43 -2.30 5.04
N LEU A 107 -23.17 -3.34 5.83
CA LEU A 107 -23.22 -4.75 5.40
C LEU A 107 -24.13 -5.54 6.32
N ASN A 108 -24.93 -6.43 5.75
CA ASN A 108 -25.61 -7.48 6.50
C ASN A 108 -24.63 -8.63 6.77
N PHE A 109 -24.05 -8.65 7.96
CA PHE A 109 -23.00 -9.60 8.35
C PHE A 109 -23.47 -11.06 8.28
N GLU A 110 -24.71 -11.36 8.66
CA GLU A 110 -25.25 -12.72 8.67
C GLU A 110 -25.34 -13.29 7.26
N ARG A 111 -25.91 -12.51 6.35
CA ARG A 111 -26.07 -12.92 4.94
C ARG A 111 -24.74 -13.04 4.23
N VAL A 112 -23.80 -12.13 4.49
CA VAL A 112 -22.45 -12.23 3.93
C VAL A 112 -21.75 -13.51 4.38
N LYS A 113 -21.82 -13.85 5.68
CA LYS A 113 -21.24 -15.09 6.21
C LYS A 113 -21.85 -16.33 5.55
N TYR A 114 -23.17 -16.35 5.38
CA TYR A 114 -23.87 -17.43 4.68
C TYR A 114 -23.37 -17.60 3.24
N TRP A 115 -23.27 -16.53 2.47
CA TRP A 115 -22.80 -16.63 1.09
C TRP A 115 -21.34 -17.08 1.00
N LEU A 116 -20.49 -16.62 1.92
CA LEU A 116 -19.11 -17.11 2.03
C LEU A 116 -19.06 -18.61 2.37
N SER A 117 -19.92 -19.11 3.27
CA SER A 117 -19.96 -20.53 3.61
C SER A 117 -20.47 -21.42 2.47
N VAL A 118 -21.35 -20.88 1.62
CA VAL A 118 -21.83 -21.57 0.40
C VAL A 118 -20.75 -21.61 -0.70
N GLY A 119 -19.63 -20.88 -0.52
CA GLY A 119 -18.53 -20.85 -1.47
C GLY A 119 -18.60 -19.69 -2.46
N ALA A 120 -19.40 -18.66 -2.19
CA ALA A 120 -19.41 -17.46 -3.02
C ALA A 120 -18.06 -16.76 -2.99
N GLN A 121 -17.55 -16.40 -4.17
CA GLN A 121 -16.23 -15.80 -4.32
C GLN A 121 -16.36 -14.27 -4.33
N PRO A 122 -15.81 -13.54 -3.34
CA PRO A 122 -15.78 -12.09 -3.38
C PRO A 122 -14.89 -11.58 -4.52
N SER A 123 -15.12 -10.35 -4.96
CA SER A 123 -14.16 -9.65 -5.85
C SER A 123 -13.10 -8.91 -5.03
N GLU A 124 -11.94 -8.66 -5.61
CA GLU A 124 -10.82 -7.95 -4.96
C GLU A 124 -11.22 -6.65 -4.19
N PRO A 125 -12.04 -5.72 -4.74
CA PRO A 125 -12.47 -4.56 -3.95
C PRO A 125 -13.40 -4.93 -2.80
N VAL A 126 -14.23 -5.97 -2.95
CA VAL A 126 -15.12 -6.47 -1.88
C VAL A 126 -14.30 -7.15 -0.80
N GLU A 127 -13.26 -7.91 -1.13
CA GLU A 127 -12.32 -8.49 -0.14
C GLU A 127 -11.73 -7.40 0.76
N ARG A 128 -11.31 -6.27 0.18
CA ARG A 128 -10.80 -5.12 0.95
C ARG A 128 -11.85 -4.52 1.89
N LEU A 129 -13.13 -4.48 1.47
CA LEU A 129 -14.23 -4.02 2.32
C LEU A 129 -14.52 -5.01 3.45
N LEU A 130 -14.55 -6.31 3.15
CA LEU A 130 -14.77 -7.38 4.12
C LEU A 130 -13.62 -7.50 5.13
N PHE A 131 -12.39 -7.26 4.70
CA PHE A 131 -11.23 -7.12 5.58
C PHE A 131 -11.39 -5.92 6.51
N ARG A 132 -11.79 -4.75 5.99
CA ARG A 132 -12.04 -3.56 6.82
C ARG A 132 -13.15 -3.78 7.83
N SER A 133 -14.13 -4.63 7.53
CA SER A 133 -15.21 -5.00 8.44
C SER A 133 -14.87 -6.17 9.37
N GLY A 134 -13.65 -6.73 9.31
CA GLY A 134 -13.20 -7.82 10.18
C GLY A 134 -13.74 -9.22 9.84
N LEU A 135 -14.30 -9.42 8.64
CA LEU A 135 -14.85 -10.72 8.23
C LEU A 135 -13.84 -11.64 7.55
N LEU A 136 -12.85 -11.06 6.86
CA LEU A 136 -11.82 -11.80 6.11
C LEU A 136 -10.42 -11.42 6.59
N PRO A 137 -9.43 -12.32 6.44
CA PRO A 137 -8.03 -11.97 6.68
C PRO A 137 -7.56 -10.87 5.72
N PRO A 138 -6.44 -10.19 6.04
CA PRO A 138 -5.85 -9.22 5.13
C PRO A 138 -5.58 -9.88 3.77
N PRO A 139 -6.00 -9.27 2.65
CA PRO A 139 -5.62 -9.77 1.34
C PRO A 139 -4.08 -9.72 1.22
N PRO A 140 -3.47 -10.57 0.38
CA PRO A 140 -2.03 -10.52 0.13
C PRO A 140 -1.66 -9.17 -0.48
N MET A 141 -1.32 -8.20 0.37
CA MET A 141 -0.97 -6.84 -0.03
C MET A 141 0.45 -6.83 -0.58
N VAL A 142 0.68 -6.08 -1.66
CA VAL A 142 2.02 -5.57 -1.97
C VAL A 142 2.36 -4.57 -0.88
N ALA A 143 3.25 -4.94 0.04
CA ALA A 143 3.60 -4.22 1.27
C ALA A 143 4.39 -2.91 1.03
N MET A 144 4.02 -2.12 0.02
CA MET A 144 4.56 -0.78 -0.22
C MET A 144 3.45 0.25 -0.04
N GLY A 145 3.19 0.61 1.22
CA GLY A 145 2.54 1.87 1.52
C GLY A 145 3.44 3.01 1.06
N ARG A 146 2.93 3.92 0.22
CA ARG A 146 3.63 5.19 -0.02
C ARG A 146 3.73 5.89 1.33
N LYS A 147 4.94 6.16 1.83
CA LYS A 147 5.15 7.07 2.95
C LYS A 147 4.53 8.40 2.54
N GLY A 148 3.40 8.77 3.15
CA GLY A 148 2.67 9.98 2.79
C GLY A 148 3.60 11.17 2.95
N GLY A 149 3.71 11.99 1.89
CA GLY A 149 4.42 13.26 2.00
C GLY A 149 3.72 14.18 3.01
N PRO A 150 4.42 15.21 3.52
CA PRO A 150 3.83 16.21 4.38
C PRO A 150 2.58 16.81 3.71
N ARG A 151 1.44 16.79 4.42
CA ARG A 151 0.25 17.52 3.98
C ARG A 151 0.36 18.92 4.56
N ASP A 152 0.62 19.92 3.73
CA ASP A 152 0.54 21.31 4.17
C ASP A 152 -0.93 21.71 4.29
N THR A 153 -1.41 21.94 5.52
CA THR A 153 -2.80 22.31 5.81
C THR A 153 -2.97 23.82 5.96
N ARG A 154 -1.91 24.61 5.73
CA ARG A 154 -1.95 26.06 5.96
C ARG A 154 -2.93 26.75 4.97
N PRO A 155 -3.69 27.76 5.43
CA PRO A 155 -4.59 28.50 4.55
C PRO A 155 -3.77 29.25 3.51
N VAL A 156 -4.11 29.04 2.24
CA VAL A 156 -3.50 29.71 1.09
C VAL A 156 -4.43 30.83 0.66
N ASN A 157 -3.88 32.00 0.34
CA ASN A 157 -4.66 33.09 -0.23
C ASN A 157 -5.13 32.71 -1.65
N ALA A 158 -6.44 32.79 -1.91
CA ALA A 158 -7.05 32.32 -3.16
C ALA A 158 -6.59 33.08 -4.42
N LEU A 159 -6.15 34.33 -4.29
CA LEU A 159 -5.74 35.17 -5.43
C LEU A 159 -4.25 35.07 -5.72
N THR A 160 -3.42 34.87 -4.69
CA THR A 160 -1.96 34.90 -4.81
C THR A 160 -1.29 33.52 -4.70
N GLY A 161 -2.02 32.49 -4.26
CA GLY A 161 -1.47 31.13 -4.10
C GLY A 161 -0.39 31.01 -3.03
N ARG A 162 -0.16 32.06 -2.23
CA ARG A 162 0.85 32.08 -1.15
C ARG A 162 0.22 31.67 0.19
N VAL A 163 1.03 31.00 0.99
CA VAL A 163 0.67 30.61 2.36
C VAL A 163 0.55 31.86 3.23
N LEU A 164 -0.60 32.02 3.89
CA LEU A 164 -0.81 33.08 4.89
C LEU A 164 -0.04 32.71 6.16
N ASN A 165 1.14 33.31 6.36
CA ASN A 165 1.79 33.31 7.66
C ASN A 165 1.16 34.43 8.48
N GLN A 166 0.58 34.12 9.64
CA GLN A 166 0.16 35.14 10.60
C GLN A 166 1.42 35.79 11.16
N GLU A 167 1.81 36.94 10.61
CA GLU A 167 2.87 37.75 11.21
C GLU A 167 2.34 38.35 12.52
N LYS A 168 3.10 38.08 13.58
CA LYS A 168 2.99 38.55 14.96
C LYS A 168 2.58 40.04 15.00
N PRO A 169 1.60 40.45 15.83
CA PRO A 169 1.24 41.86 15.92
C PRO A 169 2.46 42.65 16.37
N ALA A 170 2.86 43.64 15.56
CA ALA A 170 3.86 44.62 15.95
C ALA A 170 3.30 45.38 17.16
N ASN A 171 4.04 45.38 18.27
CA ASN A 171 3.83 46.33 19.36
C ASN A 171 3.96 47.75 18.77
N SER A 172 2.84 48.43 18.57
CA SER A 172 2.80 49.89 18.43
C SER A 172 2.60 50.48 19.82
N ASN A 173 3.68 50.56 20.61
CA ASN A 173 3.77 51.62 21.61
C ASN A 173 4.32 52.83 20.86
N SER A 174 3.41 53.71 20.43
CA SER A 174 3.76 55.08 20.09
C SER A 174 3.97 55.82 21.40
N ASP A 175 5.22 55.93 21.84
CA ASP A 175 5.62 56.88 22.86
C ASP A 175 5.70 58.26 22.20
N ASP A 176 4.74 59.12 22.51
CA ASP A 176 4.72 60.53 22.14
C ASP A 176 5.88 61.26 22.82
N HIS A 177 6.84 61.79 22.05
CA HIS A 177 7.83 62.74 22.56
C HIS A 177 7.45 64.17 22.17
N GLU A 178 6.85 64.85 23.14
CA GLU A 178 6.50 66.26 23.20
C GLU A 178 7.75 67.14 22.99
N HIS A 179 7.69 68.06 22.02
CA HIS A 179 8.78 68.98 21.71
C HIS A 179 8.55 70.28 22.48
N ASP A 180 9.20 70.41 23.65
CA ASP A 180 9.17 71.63 24.45
C ASP A 180 9.96 72.74 23.76
N SER A 181 9.29 73.86 23.44
CA SER A 181 9.93 75.09 22.98
C SER A 181 10.29 75.96 24.18
N PRO A 182 11.51 76.49 24.30
CA PRO A 182 11.81 77.47 25.34
C PRO A 182 11.50 78.90 24.85
N GLU A 183 10.44 79.50 25.38
CA GLU A 183 10.32 80.97 25.47
C GLU A 183 10.92 81.42 26.82
N ASN A 184 12.04 82.15 26.80
CA ASN A 184 12.15 83.40 27.56
C ASN A 184 13.43 84.19 27.23
N SER A 185 13.26 85.43 26.75
CA SER A 185 14.08 86.61 27.05
C SER A 185 13.32 87.87 26.65
#